data_AF-A0A562BU34-F1
#
_entry.id   AF-A0A562BU34-F1
#
_cell.length_a   1.000
_cell.length_b   1.000
_cell.length_c   1.000
_cell.angle_alpha   90.00
_cell.angle_beta   90.00
_cell.angle_gamma   90.00
#
_symmetry.space_group_name_H-M   'P 1'
#
loop_
_entity.id
_entity.type
_entity.pdbx_description
1 polymer ?
#
loop_
_entity_poly.entity_id
_entity_poly.type
_entity_poly.pdbx_seq_one_letter_code
_entity_poly.pdbx_strand_id
1 'polypeptide(L)'
;MSWLGLVLLLVGAYLAYKLVGALLKMLMFALALVGAYWFLAPQLGWPTVSDLFYVFGPDFGGRRIEELAAPGELAKIATERVVDGVVERVGGMLPGDAPQADPQPLPGDVDADAVEPLPGDVPGAADQPTR
;
A
#
# COMPACT_ATOMS: atom_id res chain seq x y z
N MET A 1 0.94 -52.47 9.51
CA MET A 1 1.67 -52.34 10.79
C MET A 1 2.73 -51.26 10.62
N SER A 2 2.44 -50.01 10.98
CA SER A 2 3.32 -48.85 10.70
C SER A 2 4.48 -48.74 11.69
N TRP A 3 5.23 -49.84 11.83
CA TRP A 3 6.41 -49.93 12.68
C TRP A 3 7.47 -48.89 12.28
N LEU A 4 7.63 -48.69 10.97
CA LEU A 4 8.63 -47.78 10.42
C LEU A 4 8.32 -46.31 10.78
N GLY A 5 7.04 -45.93 10.82
CA GLY A 5 6.64 -44.60 11.29
C GLY A 5 6.99 -44.36 12.75
N LEU A 6 6.82 -45.37 13.62
CA LEU A 6 7.18 -45.28 15.03
C LEU A 6 8.69 -45.10 15.23
N VAL A 7 9.51 -45.88 14.52
CA VAL A 7 10.98 -45.77 14.58
C VAL A 7 11.43 -44.39 14.11
N LEU A 8 10.89 -43.89 12.99
CA LEU A 8 11.27 -42.58 12.46
C LEU A 8 10.89 -41.45 13.42
N LEU A 9 9.74 -41.56 14.10
CA LEU A 9 9.31 -40.60 15.11
C LEU A 9 10.26 -40.58 16.32
N LEU A 10 10.68 -41.74 16.83
CA LEU A 10 11.65 -41.80 17.93
C LEU A 10 13.01 -41.23 17.54
N VAL A 11 13.51 -41.56 16.35
CA VAL A 11 14.78 -41.05 15.84
C VAL A 11 14.71 -39.53 15.65
N GLY A 12 13.62 -39.02 15.07
CA GLY A 12 13.38 -37.59 14.91
C GLY A 12 13.34 -36.85 16.24
N ALA A 13 12.61 -37.39 17.23
CA ALA A 13 12.53 -36.80 18.57
C ALA A 13 13.91 -36.80 19.27
N TYR A 14 14.68 -37.89 19.14
CA TYR A 14 16.03 -37.97 19.69
C TYR A 14 16.98 -36.95 19.05
N LEU A 15 16.95 -36.81 17.72
CA LEU A 15 17.75 -35.81 17.01
C LEU A 15 17.34 -34.39 17.41
N ALA A 16 16.05 -34.10 17.51
CA ALA A 16 15.56 -32.79 17.94
C ALA A 16 16.06 -32.44 19.35
N TYR A 17 15.95 -33.37 20.30
CA TYR A 17 16.47 -33.17 21.66
C TYR A 17 17.98 -32.89 21.65
N LYS A 18 18.73 -33.66 20.86
CA LYS A 18 20.19 -33.50 20.74
C LYS A 18 20.58 -32.18 20.07
N LEU A 19 19.81 -31.75 19.07
CA LEU A 19 20.01 -30.46 18.39
C LEU A 19 19.74 -29.29 19.34
N VAL A 20 18.70 -29.37 20.17
CA VAL A 20 18.40 -28.31 21.15
C VAL A 20 19.58 -28.12 22.09
N GLY A 21 20.18 -29.20 22.59
CA GLY A 21 21.40 -29.11 23.41
C GLY A 21 22.58 -28.44 22.68
N ALA A 22 22.81 -28.81 21.42
CA ALA A 22 23.86 -28.19 20.60
C ALA A 22 23.57 -26.70 20.31
N LEU A 23 22.31 -26.37 20.01
CA LEU A 23 21.85 -25.02 19.71
C LEU A 23 21.98 -24.11 20.93
N LEU A 24 21.56 -24.57 22.12
CA LEU A 24 21.76 -23.83 23.37
C LEU A 24 23.24 -23.57 23.63
N LYS A 25 24.11 -24.54 23.36
CA LYS A 25 25.55 -24.41 23.57
C LYS A 25 26.16 -23.42 22.59
N MET A 26 25.76 -23.47 21.33
CA MET A 26 26.13 -22.48 20.31
C MET A 26 25.62 -21.08 20.66
N LEU A 27 24.39 -20.98 21.18
CA LEU A 27 23.83 -19.70 21.63
C LEU A 27 24.63 -19.15 22.81
N MET A 28 24.89 -19.95 23.85
CA MET A 28 25.75 -19.56 24.97
C MET A 28 27.15 -19.13 24.52
N PHE A 29 27.72 -19.84 23.56
CA PHE A 29 29.00 -19.48 22.97
C PHE A 29 28.93 -18.14 22.22
N ALA A 30 27.90 -17.91 21.40
CA ALA A 30 27.68 -16.65 20.71
C ALA A 30 27.49 -15.48 21.71
N LEU A 31 26.70 -15.67 22.77
CA LEU A 31 26.56 -14.69 23.84
C LEU A 31 27.90 -14.40 24.51
N ALA A 32 28.70 -15.44 24.78
CA ALA A 32 30.02 -15.27 25.34
C ALA A 32 30.95 -14.49 24.40
N LEU A 33 30.92 -14.73 23.09
CA LEU A 33 31.69 -13.97 22.11
C LEU A 33 31.27 -12.50 22.07
N VAL A 34 29.96 -12.23 22.03
CA VAL A 34 29.44 -10.87 22.02
C VAL A 34 29.82 -10.14 23.31
N GLY A 35 29.66 -10.78 24.47
CA GLY A 35 30.05 -10.21 25.76
C GLY A 35 31.56 -9.98 25.87
N ALA A 36 32.37 -10.94 25.43
CA ALA A 36 33.82 -10.81 25.38
C ALA A 36 34.23 -9.67 24.45
N TYR A 37 33.66 -9.60 23.25
CA TYR A 37 33.92 -8.53 22.30
C TYR A 37 33.55 -7.17 22.87
N TRP A 38 32.38 -7.05 23.52
CA TRP A 38 31.95 -5.80 24.14
C TRP A 38 32.92 -5.31 25.23
N PHE A 39 33.51 -6.24 25.99
CA PHE A 39 34.50 -5.92 27.02
C PHE A 39 35.90 -5.63 26.44
N LEU A 40 36.33 -6.37 25.43
CA LEU A 40 37.67 -6.25 24.82
C LEU A 40 37.76 -5.09 23.83
N ALA A 41 36.67 -4.75 23.15
CA ALA A 41 36.61 -3.69 22.14
C ALA A 41 37.14 -2.33 22.64
N PRO A 42 36.70 -1.79 23.80
CA PRO A 42 37.21 -0.50 24.29
C PRO A 42 38.69 -0.55 24.68
N GLN A 43 39.21 -1.71 25.10
CA GLN A 43 40.63 -1.85 25.46
C GLN A 43 41.54 -1.92 24.22
N LEU A 44 41.02 -2.47 23.11
CA LEU A 44 41.75 -2.66 21.86
C LEU A 44 41.50 -1.54 20.83
N GLY A 45 40.64 -0.57 21.15
CA GLY A 45 40.25 0.51 20.23
C GLY A 45 39.42 0.03 19.04
N TRP A 46 38.73 -1.12 19.18
CA TRP A 46 37.87 -1.67 18.13
C TRP A 46 36.51 -0.99 18.12
N PRO A 47 35.85 -0.90 16.95
CA PRO A 47 34.52 -0.32 16.83
C PRO A 47 33.52 -1.02 17.76
N THR A 48 32.60 -0.26 18.34
CA THR A 48 31.67 -0.81 19.33
C THR A 48 30.62 -1.67 18.63
N VAL A 49 29.94 -2.52 19.41
CA VAL A 49 28.84 -3.36 18.87
C VAL A 49 27.78 -2.51 18.16
N SER A 50 27.47 -1.32 18.67
CA SER A 50 26.55 -0.37 18.01
C SER A 50 27.06 0.13 16.66
N ASP A 51 28.37 0.36 16.52
CA ASP A 51 28.96 0.77 15.23
C ASP A 51 28.92 -0.38 14.22
N LEU A 52 29.17 -1.63 14.67
CA LEU A 52 29.04 -2.80 13.79
C LEU A 52 27.59 -3.02 13.36
N PHE A 53 26.61 -2.90 14.26
CA PHE A 53 25.20 -3.02 13.90
C PHE A 53 24.71 -1.87 13.02
N TYR A 54 25.36 -0.70 13.09
CA TYR A 54 25.09 0.42 12.19
C TYR A 54 25.67 0.19 10.78
N VAL A 55 26.88 -0.39 10.69
CA VAL A 55 27.56 -0.65 9.40
C VAL A 55 27.08 -1.95 8.73
N PHE A 56 26.79 -2.99 9.49
CA PHE A 56 26.31 -4.30 9.02
C PHE A 56 24.80 -4.50 9.21
N GLY A 57 24.10 -3.50 9.73
CA GLY A 57 22.65 -3.51 9.80
C GLY A 57 22.05 -3.59 8.39
N PRO A 58 20.92 -4.27 8.20
CA PRO A 58 20.28 -4.43 6.90
C PRO A 58 19.91 -3.07 6.33
N ASP A 59 20.77 -2.51 5.49
CA ASP A 59 20.64 -1.25 4.72
C ASP A 59 19.63 -0.22 5.26
N PHE A 60 19.72 0.11 6.55
CA PHE A 60 19.26 1.39 7.05
C PHE A 60 20.44 2.35 6.93
N GLY A 61 20.79 2.70 5.69
CA GLY A 61 21.86 3.64 5.34
C GLY A 61 21.68 5.02 5.99
N GLY A 62 21.99 5.11 7.28
CA GLY A 62 21.94 6.32 8.09
C GLY A 62 20.55 6.84 8.46
N ARG A 63 19.44 6.12 8.21
CA ARG A 63 18.10 6.60 8.55
C ARG A 63 17.55 5.93 9.81
N ARG A 64 17.26 6.81 10.78
CA ARG A 64 16.94 6.49 12.17
C ARG A 64 15.68 5.64 12.26
N ILE A 65 15.73 4.73 13.23
CA ILE A 65 14.63 3.86 13.67
C ILE A 65 13.37 4.67 14.05
N GLU A 66 13.46 6.00 14.22
CA GLU A 66 12.32 6.93 14.30
C GLU A 66 11.38 6.92 13.07
N GLU A 67 11.88 6.68 11.84
CA GLU A 67 11.02 6.64 10.63
C GLU A 67 10.16 5.35 10.53
N LEU A 68 10.48 4.33 11.33
CA LEU A 68 9.71 3.08 11.41
C LEU A 68 8.53 3.17 12.40
N ALA A 69 8.36 4.28 13.11
CA ALA A 69 7.26 4.48 14.05
C ALA A 69 5.92 4.88 13.39
N ALA A 70 5.90 5.18 12.08
CA ALA A 70 4.68 5.46 11.33
C ALA A 70 4.53 4.55 10.09
N PRO A 71 4.41 3.22 10.28
CA PRO A 71 4.14 2.29 9.17
C PRO A 71 2.83 2.64 8.42
N GLY A 72 1.91 3.38 9.06
CA GLY A 72 0.65 3.82 8.46
C GLY A 72 0.80 4.89 7.38
N GLU A 73 1.82 5.76 7.43
CA GLU A 73 2.03 6.78 6.40
C GLU A 73 2.63 6.17 5.12
N LEU A 74 3.60 5.27 5.28
CA LEU A 74 4.17 4.51 4.16
C LEU A 74 3.12 3.59 3.51
N ALA A 75 2.22 3.00 4.30
CA ALA A 75 1.13 2.18 3.78
C ALA A 75 0.12 3.00 2.96
N LYS A 76 -0.19 4.24 3.37
CA LYS A 76 -1.08 5.14 2.61
C LYS A 76 -0.48 5.54 1.27
N ILE A 77 0.78 5.98 1.26
CA ILE A 77 1.48 6.40 0.03
C ILE A 77 1.63 5.22 -0.94
N ALA A 78 1.91 4.01 -0.44
CA ALA A 78 1.96 2.82 -1.28
C ALA A 78 0.58 2.41 -1.82
N THR A 79 -0.48 2.55 -1.01
CA THR A 79 -1.86 2.25 -1.40
C THR A 79 -2.34 3.19 -2.50
N GLU A 80 -2.11 4.50 -2.36
CA GLU A 80 -2.49 5.50 -3.36
C GLU A 80 -1.83 5.21 -4.71
N ARG A 81 -0.53 4.87 -4.74
CA ARG A 81 0.16 4.53 -6.00
C ARG A 81 -0.34 3.26 -6.66
N VAL A 82 -0.77 2.27 -5.87
CA VAL A 82 -1.35 1.03 -6.41
C VAL A 82 -2.76 1.29 -6.92
N VAL A 83 -3.56 2.07 -6.20
CA VAL A 83 -4.91 2.46 -6.63
C VAL A 83 -4.84 3.27 -7.94
N ASP A 84 -3.95 4.27 -8.04
CA ASP A 84 -3.76 5.05 -9.26
C ASP A 84 -3.31 4.17 -10.44
N GLY A 85 -2.33 3.28 -10.23
CA GLY A 85 -1.86 2.37 -11.26
C GLY A 85 -2.91 1.35 -11.72
N VAL A 86 -3.80 0.93 -10.81
CA VAL A 86 -4.92 0.03 -11.14
C VAL A 86 -6.04 0.79 -11.85
N VAL A 87 -6.37 2.01 -11.41
CA VAL A 87 -7.39 2.86 -12.05
C VAL A 87 -6.96 3.24 -13.47
N GLU A 88 -5.70 3.60 -13.68
CA GLU A 88 -5.18 3.90 -15.01
C GLU A 88 -5.19 2.66 -15.91
N ARG A 89 -4.79 1.50 -15.37
CA ARG A 89 -4.71 0.26 -16.15
C ARG A 89 -6.07 -0.39 -16.44
N VAL A 90 -7.02 -0.26 -15.52
CA VAL A 90 -8.40 -0.76 -15.69
C VAL A 90 -9.27 0.24 -16.44
N GLY A 91 -9.06 1.54 -16.23
CA GLY A 91 -9.72 2.62 -16.98
C GLY A 91 -9.43 2.51 -18.47
N GLY A 92 -8.20 2.14 -18.85
CA GLY A 92 -7.87 1.85 -20.26
C GLY A 92 -8.47 0.55 -20.83
N MET A 93 -9.13 -0.28 -20.02
CA MET A 93 -9.65 -1.60 -20.42
C MET A 93 -11.18 -1.67 -20.49
N LEU A 94 -11.89 -0.64 -20.01
CA LEU A 94 -13.34 -0.51 -20.15
C LEU A 94 -13.69 0.21 -21.46
N PRO A 95 -14.43 -0.40 -22.40
CA PRO A 95 -15.05 0.33 -23.50
C PRO A 95 -16.25 1.10 -22.93
N GLY A 96 -16.03 2.34 -22.51
CA GLY A 96 -17.11 3.11 -21.89
C GLY A 96 -16.74 4.43 -21.24
N ASP A 97 -15.71 5.14 -21.69
CA ASP A 97 -15.78 6.60 -21.62
C ASP A 97 -16.76 7.03 -22.71
N ALA A 98 -18.04 7.11 -22.36
CA ALA A 98 -18.88 8.10 -23.02
C ALA A 98 -18.12 9.42 -22.87
N PRO A 99 -17.93 10.21 -23.96
CA PRO A 99 -17.27 11.50 -23.85
C PRO A 99 -17.92 12.24 -22.69
N GLN A 100 -17.12 12.69 -21.73
CA GLN A 100 -17.58 13.71 -20.79
C GLN A 100 -18.17 14.80 -21.66
N ALA A 101 -19.49 14.94 -21.62
CA ALA A 101 -20.14 16.08 -22.22
C ALA A 101 -19.57 17.26 -21.45
N ASP A 102 -18.63 17.98 -22.09
CA ASP A 102 -18.24 19.32 -21.65
C ASP A 102 -19.52 20.04 -21.25
N PRO A 103 -19.58 20.73 -20.10
CA PRO A 103 -20.70 21.59 -19.79
C PRO A 103 -20.81 22.58 -20.95
N GLN A 104 -21.74 22.30 -21.86
CA GLN A 104 -21.95 23.11 -23.04
C GLN A 104 -22.22 24.52 -22.50
N PRO A 105 -21.48 25.56 -22.92
CA PRO A 105 -21.81 26.90 -22.49
C PRO A 105 -23.24 27.12 -22.92
N LEU A 106 -24.11 27.47 -21.96
CA LEU A 106 -25.48 27.86 -22.30
C LEU A 106 -25.39 28.85 -23.45
N PRO A 107 -26.13 28.64 -24.56
CA PRO A 107 -26.20 29.64 -25.61
C PRO A 107 -26.62 30.95 -24.95
N GLY A 108 -25.77 31.96 -25.15
CA GLY A 108 -25.90 33.27 -24.54
C GLY A 108 -27.28 33.85 -24.78
N ASP A 109 -27.66 34.75 -23.87
CA ASP A 109 -28.91 35.49 -23.87
C ASP A 109 -29.33 35.87 -25.30
N VAL A 110 -30.20 35.05 -25.88
CA VAL A 110 -30.90 35.40 -27.12
C VAL A 110 -31.97 36.35 -26.66
N ASP A 111 -31.73 37.64 -26.87
CA ASP A 111 -32.65 38.73 -26.63
C ASP A 111 -34.06 38.32 -27.06
N ALA A 112 -34.93 38.04 -26.09
CA ALA A 112 -36.31 37.61 -26.31
C ALA A 112 -37.20 38.72 -26.89
N ASP A 113 -36.62 39.87 -27.22
CA ASP A 113 -37.30 41.05 -27.78
C ASP A 113 -37.13 41.22 -29.30
N ALA A 114 -36.54 40.24 -30.00
CA ALA A 114 -36.30 40.34 -31.44
C ALA A 114 -36.82 39.13 -32.24
N VAL A 115 -38.12 38.80 -32.11
CA VAL A 115 -38.83 38.13 -33.20
C VAL A 115 -40.21 38.76 -33.41
N GLU A 116 -40.28 39.47 -34.53
CA GLU A 116 -41.42 40.17 -35.12
C GLU A 116 -42.66 39.27 -35.29
N PRO A 117 -43.88 39.76 -35.01
CA PRO A 117 -45.09 38.94 -35.02
C PRO A 117 -45.50 38.53 -36.43
N LEU A 118 -45.65 37.22 -36.66
CA LEU A 118 -46.16 36.67 -37.92
C LEU A 118 -47.63 37.10 -38.14
N PRO A 119 -48.00 37.60 -39.33
CA PRO A 119 -49.36 38.07 -39.62
C PRO A 119 -50.31 36.94 -40.06
N GLY A 120 -51.53 36.97 -39.51
CA GLY A 120 -52.84 36.67 -40.14
C GLY A 120 -53.07 35.34 -40.86
N ASP A 121 -53.96 34.50 -40.31
CA ASP A 121 -55.38 34.40 -40.71
C ASP A 121 -56.04 33.02 -40.40
N VAL A 122 -57.02 33.07 -39.47
CA VAL A 122 -58.35 32.40 -39.32
C VAL A 122 -58.70 31.08 -40.07
N PRO A 123 -59.76 30.31 -39.72
CA PRO A 123 -60.69 30.34 -38.57
C PRO A 123 -61.03 28.95 -37.97
N GLY A 124 -61.60 28.90 -36.76
CA GLY A 124 -62.25 27.67 -36.29
C GLY A 124 -62.85 27.74 -34.88
N ALA A 125 -64.17 27.90 -34.85
CA ALA A 125 -65.04 27.68 -33.69
C ALA A 125 -64.89 28.67 -32.51
N ALA A 126 -65.58 29.79 -32.68
CA ALA A 126 -66.28 30.44 -31.59
C ALA A 126 -67.10 29.42 -30.79
N ASP A 127 -67.01 29.48 -29.46
CA ASP A 127 -68.22 29.69 -28.66
C ASP A 127 -67.86 30.51 -27.40
N GLN A 128 -68.14 31.80 -27.53
CA GLN A 128 -68.55 32.71 -26.45
C GLN A 128 -69.92 32.23 -25.88
N PRO A 129 -70.60 32.88 -24.90
CA PRO A 129 -70.30 34.14 -24.23
C PRO A 129 -70.58 34.17 -22.70
N THR A 130 -70.07 35.23 -22.07
CA THR A 130 -70.69 36.06 -21.01
C THR A 130 -71.51 35.38 -19.89
N ARG A 131 -71.04 35.47 -18.64
CA ARG A 131 -71.25 36.64 -17.76
C ARG A 131 -70.34 36.58 -16.55
#